data_AF-A0AA37L0L9-F1
#
_entry.id   AF-A0AA37L0L9-F1
#
_cell.length_a   1.000
_cell.length_b   1.000
_cell.length_c   1.000
_cell.angle_alpha   90.00
_cell.angle_beta   90.00
_cell.angle_gamma   90.00
#
_symmetry.space_group_name_H-M   'P 1'
#
loop_
_entity.id
_entity.type
_entity.pdbx_description
1 polymer ?
#
loop_
_entity_poly.entity_id
_entity_poly.type
_entity_poly.pdbx_seq_one_letter_code
_entity_poly.pdbx_strand_id
1 'polypeptide(L)'
;MKIGQNPEIANAVSQAATAAKQAKAPAVAAETAAKSAAPAAAAAAGVPVTFSSAARGLEANGRASTDFDANKVKAVRAAIEKGTFTVDADAIADKLLSNAQEIISHTSNSH
;
A
#
# COMPACT_ATOMS: atom_id res chain seq x y z
N MET A 1 3.28 18.96 19.78
CA MET A 1 4.27 18.45 20.75
C MET A 1 4.97 17.28 20.09
N LYS A 2 6.23 17.49 19.66
CA LYS A 2 7.01 16.56 18.85
C LYS A 2 8.20 16.12 19.70
N ILE A 3 8.43 14.80 19.70
CA ILE A 3 9.70 14.09 19.96
C ILE A 3 10.14 13.97 21.43
N GLY A 4 10.53 12.73 21.77
CA GLY A 4 11.47 12.49 22.87
C GLY A 4 11.51 11.05 23.38
N GLN A 5 11.38 10.02 22.54
CA GLN A 5 11.69 8.65 22.98
C GLN A 5 13.11 8.32 22.55
N ASN A 6 14.07 8.73 23.38
CA ASN A 6 15.50 8.47 23.19
C ASN A 6 15.77 6.96 23.35
N PRO A 7 16.24 6.26 22.30
CA PRO A 7 16.60 4.84 22.38
C PRO A 7 17.86 4.59 23.22
N GLU A 8 18.62 5.63 23.57
CA GLU A 8 19.83 5.50 24.38
C GLU A 8 19.60 5.06 25.85
N ILE A 9 18.42 5.30 26.46
CA ILE A 9 18.13 4.83 27.83
C ILE A 9 17.86 3.31 27.85
N ALA A 10 17.20 2.79 26.82
CA ALA A 10 16.99 1.35 26.67
C ALA A 10 18.32 0.61 26.46
N ASN A 11 19.24 1.21 25.69
CA ASN A 11 20.54 0.61 25.41
C ASN A 11 21.53 0.69 26.59
N ALA A 12 21.35 1.63 27.51
CA ALA A 12 22.14 1.74 28.74
C ALA A 12 21.78 0.66 29.78
N VAL A 13 20.49 0.31 29.91
CA VAL A 13 20.03 -0.77 30.82
C VAL A 13 20.48 -2.15 30.32
N SER A 14 20.49 -2.37 29.00
CA SER A 14 20.97 -3.64 28.42
C SER A 14 22.49 -3.83 28.53
N GLN A 15 23.27 -2.74 28.52
CA GLN A 15 24.73 -2.80 28.72
C GLN A 15 25.13 -2.96 30.21
N ALA A 16 24.31 -2.47 31.15
CA ALA A 16 24.55 -2.67 32.58
C ALA A 16 24.30 -4.12 33.04
N ALA A 17 23.45 -4.89 32.35
CA ALA A 17 23.17 -6.29 32.67
C ALA A 17 24.21 -7.29 32.11
N THR A 18 25.07 -6.86 31.19
CA THR A 18 26.04 -7.75 30.50
C THR A 18 27.47 -7.66 31.03
N ALA A 19 27.78 -6.72 31.91
CA ALA A 19 29.11 -6.56 32.52
C ALA A 19 29.41 -7.51 33.71
N ALA A 20 28.42 -8.28 34.21
CA ALA A 20 28.60 -9.17 35.36
C ALA A 20 28.94 -10.64 34.98
N LYS A 21 29.24 -10.94 33.72
CA LYS A 21 29.52 -12.33 33.29
C LYS A 21 30.80 -12.44 32.45
N GLN A 22 31.91 -11.98 33.01
CA GLN A 22 33.24 -12.30 32.52
C GLN A 22 33.81 -13.50 33.29
N ALA A 23 33.64 -14.71 32.76
CA ALA A 23 34.55 -15.83 33.01
C ALA A 23 34.38 -16.96 31.99
N LYS A 24 35.48 -17.25 31.27
CA LYS A 24 35.86 -18.52 30.63
C LYS A 24 35.30 -18.85 29.23
N ALA A 25 36.19 -18.76 28.23
CA ALA A 25 36.12 -19.40 26.90
C ALA A 25 36.56 -20.89 26.95
N PRO A 26 36.65 -21.66 25.84
CA PRO A 26 35.79 -21.81 24.63
C PRO A 26 35.41 -23.30 24.38
N ALA A 27 34.38 -23.61 23.57
CA ALA A 27 34.30 -24.90 22.85
C ALA A 27 33.18 -24.91 21.78
N VAL A 28 33.46 -25.70 20.75
CA VAL A 28 32.82 -25.88 19.44
C VAL A 28 31.45 -26.59 19.43
N ALA A 29 30.74 -26.39 18.31
CA ALA A 29 29.75 -27.28 17.69
C ALA A 29 28.36 -27.42 18.34
N ALA A 30 27.36 -26.83 17.67
CA ALA A 30 26.09 -27.49 17.36
C ALA A 30 25.28 -26.64 16.36
N GLU A 31 25.63 -26.81 15.09
CA GLU A 31 24.66 -26.76 14.00
C GLU A 31 23.44 -27.61 14.42
N THR A 32 22.24 -27.02 14.49
CA THR A 32 20.89 -27.61 14.32
C THR A 32 19.86 -26.74 15.06
N ALA A 33 19.49 -25.60 14.47
CA ALA A 33 18.22 -24.94 14.77
C ALA A 33 17.75 -24.07 13.58
N ALA A 34 18.07 -24.48 12.36
CA ALA A 34 17.54 -23.90 11.13
C ALA A 34 16.33 -24.71 10.65
N LYS A 35 15.27 -24.79 11.46
CA LYS A 35 13.95 -25.19 10.96
C LYS A 35 12.88 -24.81 11.99
N SER A 36 11.87 -24.07 11.50
CA SER A 36 10.65 -23.67 12.23
C SER A 36 10.70 -22.32 12.94
N ALA A 37 11.14 -21.28 12.23
CA ALA A 37 10.51 -19.96 12.37
C ALA A 37 9.43 -19.84 11.29
N ALA A 38 8.29 -20.49 11.50
CA ALA A 38 7.06 -20.13 10.79
C ALA A 38 6.77 -18.65 11.06
N PRO A 39 6.24 -17.89 10.07
CA PRO A 39 6.22 -16.44 10.14
C PRO A 39 5.26 -15.99 11.24
N ALA A 40 5.83 -15.52 12.35
CA ALA A 40 5.14 -14.66 13.31
C ALA A 40 4.93 -13.27 12.68
N ALA A 41 4.14 -13.21 11.60
CA ALA A 41 3.78 -11.98 10.89
C ALA A 41 2.32 -11.97 10.42
N ALA A 42 1.48 -12.89 10.89
CA ALA A 42 0.05 -12.94 10.51
C ALA A 42 -0.90 -12.29 11.53
N ALA A 43 -0.40 -11.65 12.59
CA ALA A 43 -1.23 -11.07 13.65
C ALA A 43 -1.53 -9.56 13.46
N ALA A 44 -1.46 -9.06 12.23
CA ALA A 44 -1.95 -7.73 11.85
C ALA A 44 -2.70 -7.73 10.50
N ALA A 45 -3.12 -8.90 10.04
CA ALA A 45 -3.88 -9.02 8.79
C ALA A 45 -5.37 -8.83 9.11
N GLY A 46 -5.97 -7.77 8.57
CA GLY A 46 -7.42 -7.61 8.58
C GLY A 46 -8.15 -8.81 7.96
N VAL A 47 -9.48 -8.85 8.08
CA VAL A 47 -10.31 -9.91 7.51
C VAL A 47 -9.98 -10.12 6.02
N PRO A 48 -9.54 -11.32 5.59
CA PRO A 48 -9.23 -11.56 4.19
C PRO A 48 -10.53 -11.61 3.38
N VAL A 49 -10.68 -10.68 2.42
CA VAL A 49 -11.77 -10.69 1.43
C VAL A 49 -11.30 -11.39 0.16
N THR A 50 -12.16 -12.22 -0.43
CA THR A 50 -11.85 -12.93 -1.68
C THR A 50 -12.63 -12.32 -2.84
N PHE A 51 -11.94 -12.13 -3.97
CA PHE A 51 -12.55 -11.62 -5.20
C PHE A 51 -12.98 -12.77 -6.12
N SER A 52 -14.01 -12.52 -6.94
CA SER A 52 -14.44 -13.46 -7.98
C SER A 52 -13.33 -13.71 -9.01
N SER A 53 -13.37 -14.86 -9.69
CA SER A 53 -12.39 -15.19 -10.75
C SER A 53 -12.42 -14.17 -11.89
N ALA A 54 -13.61 -13.64 -12.23
CA ALA A 54 -13.78 -12.60 -13.25
C ALA A 54 -13.08 -11.29 -12.88
N ALA A 55 -13.25 -10.81 -11.63
CA ALA A 55 -12.57 -9.61 -11.15
C ALA A 55 -11.04 -9.79 -11.16
N ARG A 56 -10.55 -10.96 -10.73
CA ARG A 56 -9.12 -11.30 -10.76
C ARG A 56 -8.54 -11.37 -12.19
N GLY A 57 -9.35 -11.78 -13.17
CA GLY A 57 -8.96 -11.79 -14.58
C GLY A 57 -8.81 -10.38 -15.18
N LEU A 58 -9.71 -9.46 -14.82
CA LEU A 58 -9.63 -8.06 -15.25
C LEU A 58 -8.45 -7.31 -14.60
N GLU A 59 -8.21 -7.58 -13.32
CA GLU A 59 -7.09 -7.04 -12.54
C GLU A 59 -5.70 -7.38 -13.10
N ALA A 60 -5.57 -8.50 -13.82
CA ALA A 60 -4.33 -8.86 -14.50
C ALA A 60 -4.04 -7.97 -15.73
N ASN A 61 -5.08 -7.41 -16.36
CA ASN A 61 -4.98 -6.49 -17.49
C ASN A 61 -4.88 -5.01 -17.07
N GLY A 62 -5.41 -4.64 -15.90
CA GLY A 62 -5.47 -3.24 -15.44
C GLY A 62 -4.25 -2.71 -14.70
N ARG A 63 -3.18 -3.51 -14.50
CA ARG A 63 -1.97 -3.05 -13.78
C ARG A 63 -0.90 -2.44 -14.67
N ALA A 64 -1.12 -2.38 -15.98
CA ALA A 64 -0.11 -1.99 -16.94
C ALA A 64 0.04 -0.46 -17.08
N SER A 65 0.17 0.31 -16.00
CA SER A 65 0.64 1.73 -16.00
C SER A 65 -0.03 2.73 -16.96
N THR A 66 -1.08 2.35 -17.70
CA THR A 66 -1.72 3.15 -18.75
C THR A 66 -2.86 4.01 -18.24
N ASP A 67 -3.30 3.77 -17.00
CA ASP A 67 -4.39 4.52 -16.37
C ASP A 67 -3.98 5.93 -15.98
N PHE A 68 -2.67 6.19 -15.84
CA PHE A 68 -2.12 7.49 -15.50
C PHE A 68 -1.30 8.10 -16.65
N ASP A 69 -1.88 9.11 -17.30
CA ASP A 69 -1.19 9.88 -18.32
C ASP A 69 -0.58 11.16 -17.73
N ALA A 70 0.69 11.07 -17.34
CA ALA A 70 1.45 12.19 -16.78
C ALA A 70 1.53 13.40 -17.73
N ASN A 71 1.54 13.16 -19.04
CA ASN A 71 1.63 14.23 -20.04
C ASN A 71 0.32 15.01 -20.12
N LYS A 72 -0.83 14.32 -20.12
CA LYS A 72 -2.15 14.98 -20.04
C LYS A 72 -2.28 15.79 -18.76
N VAL A 73 -1.89 15.24 -17.61
CA VAL A 73 -1.95 15.97 -16.32
C VAL A 73 -1.10 17.23 -16.37
N LYS A 74 0.13 17.15 -16.90
CA LYS A 74 1.01 18.31 -17.06
C LYS A 74 0.41 19.36 -18.00
N ALA A 75 -0.20 18.94 -19.12
CA ALA A 75 -0.84 19.85 -20.06
C ALA A 75 -2.05 20.58 -19.43
N VAL A 76 -2.91 19.85 -18.73
CA VAL A 76 -4.07 20.43 -18.02
C VAL A 76 -3.62 21.40 -16.94
N ARG A 77 -2.63 21.04 -16.12
CA ARG A 77 -2.06 21.94 -15.10
C ARG A 77 -1.56 23.24 -15.72
N ALA A 78 -0.78 23.15 -16.80
CA ALA A 78 -0.28 24.34 -17.50
C ALA A 78 -1.41 25.20 -18.10
N ALA A 79 -2.49 24.60 -18.60
CA ALA A 79 -3.65 25.36 -19.11
C ALA A 79 -4.40 26.10 -17.99
N ILE A 80 -4.51 25.48 -16.81
CA ILE A 80 -5.09 26.11 -15.62
C ILE A 80 -4.20 27.27 -15.14
N GLU A 81 -2.88 27.06 -15.04
CA GLU A 81 -1.92 28.11 -14.65
C GLU A 81 -1.94 29.32 -15.60
N LYS A 82 -2.14 29.08 -16.90
CA LYS A 82 -2.26 30.12 -17.93
C LYS A 82 -3.64 30.76 -18.01
N GLY A 83 -4.63 30.24 -17.28
CA GLY A 83 -6.02 30.71 -17.33
C GLY A 83 -6.75 30.37 -18.65
N THR A 84 -6.20 29.48 -19.48
CA THR A 84 -6.79 29.08 -20.77
C THR A 84 -7.65 27.82 -20.68
N PHE A 85 -7.74 27.22 -19.50
CA PHE A 85 -8.66 26.12 -19.26
C PHE A 85 -10.08 26.64 -19.14
N THR A 86 -10.97 26.19 -20.01
CA THR A 86 -12.39 26.54 -19.99
C THR A 86 -13.21 25.28 -19.73
N VAL A 87 -14.23 25.43 -18.89
CA VAL A 87 -15.17 24.35 -18.57
C VAL A 87 -16.18 24.21 -19.71
N ASP A 88 -16.24 23.04 -20.31
CA ASP A 88 -17.26 22.68 -21.29
C ASP A 88 -18.43 21.99 -20.57
N ALA A 89 -19.58 22.67 -20.51
CA ALA A 89 -20.76 22.15 -19.83
C ALA A 89 -21.43 20.99 -20.56
N ASP A 90 -21.34 20.95 -21.90
CA ASP A 90 -21.92 19.88 -22.71
C ASP A 90 -21.15 18.57 -22.52
N ALA A 91 -19.82 18.67 -22.55
CA ALA A 91 -18.94 17.53 -22.25
C ALA A 91 -19.15 16.96 -20.85
N ILE A 92 -19.43 17.82 -19.85
CA ILE A 92 -19.77 17.38 -18.49
C ILE A 92 -21.12 16.66 -18.48
N ALA A 93 -22.14 17.22 -19.14
CA ALA A 93 -23.47 16.63 -19.18
C ALA A 93 -23.45 15.23 -19.84
N ASP A 94 -22.73 15.09 -20.96
CA ASP A 94 -22.54 13.78 -21.62
C ASP A 94 -21.88 12.76 -20.68
N LYS A 95 -20.82 13.17 -19.96
CA LYS A 95 -20.11 12.26 -19.05
C LYS A 95 -20.95 11.89 -17.83
N LEU A 96 -21.75 12.81 -17.30
CA LEU A 96 -22.70 12.52 -16.22
C LEU A 96 -23.79 11.55 -16.68
N LEU A 97 -24.34 11.75 -17.87
CA LEU A 97 -25.35 10.85 -18.43
C LEU A 97 -24.77 9.46 -18.71
N SER A 98 -23.57 9.39 -19.29
CA SER A 98 -22.87 8.13 -19.56
C SER A 98 -22.59 7.36 -18.26
N ASN A 99 -22.14 8.03 -17.20
CA ASN A 99 -21.94 7.39 -15.90
C ASN A 99 -23.26 6.92 -15.27
N ALA A 100 -24.33 7.71 -15.37
CA ALA A 100 -25.64 7.31 -14.89
C ALA A 100 -26.18 6.07 -15.62
N GLN A 101 -26.00 6.00 -16.95
CA GLN A 101 -26.36 4.84 -17.74
C GLN A 101 -25.59 3.60 -17.30
N GLU A 102 -24.28 3.69 -17.09
CA GLU A 102 -23.45 2.58 -16.60
C GLU A 102 -23.97 2.02 -15.27
N ILE A 103 -24.25 2.89 -14.29
CA ILE A 103 -24.77 2.49 -12.97
C ILE A 103 -26.13 1.77 -13.11
N ILE A 104 -27.03 2.29 -13.94
CA ILE A 104 -28.36 1.72 -14.15
C ILE A 104 -28.25 0.36 -14.86
N SER A 105 -27.42 0.26 -15.91
CA SER A 105 -27.18 -0.98 -16.64
C SER A 105 -26.54 -2.07 -15.78
N HIS A 106 -25.65 -1.72 -14.86
CA HIS A 106 -25.09 -2.68 -13.91
C HIS A 106 -26.13 -3.17 -12.90
N THR A 107 -27.03 -2.29 -12.46
CA THR A 107 -28.10 -2.65 -11.50
C THR A 107 -29.16 -3.54 -12.16
N SER A 108 -29.54 -3.26 -13.41
CA SER A 108 -30.55 -4.04 -14.13
C SER A 108 -30.06 -5.42 -14.56
N ASN A 109 -28.75 -5.60 -14.78
CA ASN A 109 -28.14 -6.90 -15.11
C ASN A 109 -27.86 -7.79 -13.87
N SER A 110 -28.18 -7.32 -12.66
CA SER A 110 -27.93 -8.04 -11.41
C SER A 110 -29.19 -8.73 -10.85
N HIS A 111 -30.21 -8.93 -11.70
CA HIS A 111 -31.52 -9.53 -11.38
C HIS A 111 -31.84 -10.67 -12.34
#